data_AF-A0A183EPN7-F1
#
_entry.id   AF-A0A183EPN7-F1
#
_cell.length_a   1.000
_cell.length_b   1.000
_cell.length_c   1.000
_cell.angle_alpha   90.00
_cell.angle_beta   90.00
_cell.angle_gamma   90.00
#
_symmetry.space_group_name_H-M   'P 1'
#
loop_
_entity.id
_entity.type
_entity.pdbx_description
1 polymer ?
#
loop_
_entity_poly.entity_id
_entity_poly.type
_entity_poly.pdbx_seq_one_letter_code
_entity_poly.pdbx_strand_id
1 'polypeptide(L)'
;MRERKGRKRSSYYWLCNALDIYCPVQWEYGRLNINYTVVSKRKIKALIDNKIIRDWDDPRLFTLTALRRRGVPPEAINMFVARLGLSTAQTSIDPQMLDAAIRDYLNLTAPRTMAVLDPLKVTIENFDELGFGHSIGVPDFPLNPDSGGHHFVAVDREIYIERSDYRE
;
A
#
# COMPACT_ATOMS: atom_id res chain seq x y z
N MET A 1 17.16 37.65 -11.94
CA MET A 1 16.78 36.26 -11.60
C MET A 1 16.07 35.63 -12.80
N ARG A 2 16.75 34.81 -13.60
CA ARG A 2 16.13 34.11 -14.73
C ARG A 2 15.52 32.81 -14.25
N GLU A 3 14.21 32.82 -14.07
CA GLU A 3 13.38 31.63 -13.97
C GLU A 3 13.71 30.70 -15.14
N ARG A 4 14.13 29.45 -14.86
CA ARG A 4 14.32 28.44 -15.90
C ARG A 4 12.95 28.11 -16.49
N LYS A 5 12.47 28.92 -17.45
CA LYS A 5 11.29 28.65 -18.27
C LYS A 5 11.41 27.23 -18.82
N GLY A 6 10.47 26.34 -18.47
CA GLY A 6 10.38 25.00 -19.01
C GLY A 6 10.50 25.03 -20.53
N ARG A 7 11.50 24.32 -21.08
CA ARG A 7 11.98 24.42 -22.47
C ARG A 7 10.90 24.18 -23.53
N LYS A 8 9.72 23.66 -23.15
CA LYS A 8 8.59 23.34 -24.04
C LYS A 8 7.39 24.29 -23.94
N ARG A 9 7.30 25.12 -22.88
CA ARG A 9 6.18 26.06 -22.72
C ARG A 9 6.19 27.14 -23.79
N SER A 10 7.38 27.63 -24.17
CA SER A 10 7.54 28.58 -25.27
C SER A 10 7.10 28.00 -26.62
N SER A 11 7.45 26.75 -26.92
CA SER A 11 7.02 26.08 -28.15
C SER A 11 5.52 25.78 -28.17
N TYR A 12 4.92 25.48 -27.01
CA TYR A 12 3.48 25.30 -26.89
C TYR A 12 2.73 26.59 -27.26
N TYR A 13 3.13 27.71 -26.66
CA TYR A 13 2.54 29.03 -26.95
C TYR A 13 2.80 29.50 -28.38
N TRP A 14 3.98 29.21 -28.92
CA TRP A 14 4.28 29.54 -30.32
C TRP A 14 3.29 28.87 -31.28
N LEU A 15 2.96 27.59 -31.08
CA LEU A 15 2.03 26.87 -31.95
C LEU A 15 0.61 27.46 -31.92
N CYS A 16 0.09 27.77 -30.72
CA CYS A 16 -1.23 28.37 -30.57
C CYS A 16 -1.29 29.77 -31.24
N ASN A 17 -0.26 30.59 -31.01
CA ASN A 17 -0.20 31.94 -31.58
C ASN A 17 0.02 31.92 -33.10
N ALA A 18 0.77 30.96 -33.63
CA ALA A 18 1.01 30.83 -35.07
C ALA A 18 -0.26 30.45 -35.86
N LEU A 19 -1.20 29.77 -35.20
CA LEU A 19 -2.48 29.37 -35.77
C LEU A 19 -3.63 30.32 -35.43
N ASP A 20 -3.36 31.38 -34.67
CA ASP A 20 -4.36 32.33 -34.14
C ASP A 20 -5.55 31.66 -33.43
N ILE A 21 -5.24 30.61 -32.65
CA ILE A 21 -6.23 29.85 -31.87
C ILE A 21 -6.15 30.19 -30.38
N TYR A 22 -7.21 29.87 -29.63
CA TYR A 22 -7.20 29.95 -28.17
C TYR A 22 -5.97 29.25 -27.59
N CYS A 23 -5.26 29.94 -26.70
CA CYS A 23 -4.01 29.49 -26.11
C CYS A 23 -4.17 29.17 -24.61
N PRO A 24 -4.36 27.89 -24.22
CA PRO A 24 -4.52 27.50 -22.83
C PRO A 24 -3.31 27.84 -21.96
N VAL A 25 -3.53 28.07 -20.67
CA VAL A 25 -2.44 28.29 -19.72
C VAL A 25 -1.81 26.95 -19.32
N GLN A 26 -0.56 26.73 -19.71
CA GLN A 26 0.20 25.56 -19.31
C GLN A 26 0.86 25.77 -17.93
N TRP A 27 0.56 24.88 -16.99
CA TRP A 27 1.25 24.74 -15.71
C TRP A 27 2.09 23.47 -15.68
N GLU A 28 3.26 23.54 -15.05
CA GLU A 28 4.16 22.40 -14.87
C GLU A 28 4.29 22.12 -13.37
N TYR A 29 4.24 20.84 -13.00
CA TYR A 29 4.47 20.39 -11.64
C TYR A 29 5.62 19.36 -11.63
N GLY A 30 6.25 19.26 -10.47
CA GLY A 30 7.31 18.32 -10.18
C GLY A 30 6.82 16.89 -10.25
N ARG A 31 7.59 16.03 -10.93
CA ARG A 31 7.28 14.60 -10.96
C ARG A 31 7.63 13.96 -9.62
N LEU A 32 6.74 13.08 -9.17
CA LEU A 32 6.99 12.16 -8.07
C LEU A 32 7.69 10.91 -8.60
N ASN A 33 8.87 10.61 -8.07
CA ASN A 33 9.60 9.37 -8.34
C ASN A 33 9.75 8.59 -7.03
N ILE A 34 9.63 7.27 -7.10
CA ILE A 34 9.87 6.37 -5.97
C ILE A 34 11.20 5.67 -6.18
N ASN A 35 12.12 5.83 -5.23
CA ASN A 35 13.44 5.20 -5.25
C ASN A 35 13.33 3.66 -5.23
N TYR A 36 14.33 2.98 -5.78
CA TYR A 36 14.38 1.52 -5.86
C TYR A 36 13.27 0.86 -6.71
N THR A 37 12.53 1.65 -7.49
CA THR A 37 11.46 1.15 -8.36
C THR A 37 11.76 1.38 -9.83
N VAL A 38 11.18 0.53 -10.68
CA VAL A 38 11.27 0.66 -12.13
C VAL A 38 9.86 0.77 -12.70
N VAL A 39 9.53 1.95 -13.22
CA VAL A 39 8.19 2.25 -13.78
C VAL A 39 8.16 2.30 -15.31
N SER A 40 9.31 2.21 -15.98
CA SER A 40 9.34 2.31 -17.44
C SER A 40 8.73 1.06 -18.08
N LYS A 41 7.80 1.25 -19.03
CA LYS A 41 7.13 0.16 -19.75
C LYS A 41 8.13 -0.85 -20.35
N ARG A 42 9.19 -0.37 -20.99
CA ARG A 42 10.22 -1.23 -21.59
C ARG A 42 10.92 -2.11 -20.55
N LYS A 43 11.32 -1.54 -19.42
CA LYS A 43 12.02 -2.31 -18.36
C LYS A 43 11.08 -3.28 -17.64
N ILE A 44 9.84 -2.90 -17.36
CA ILE A 44 8.86 -3.83 -16.77
C ILE A 44 8.62 -5.01 -17.71
N LYS A 45 8.44 -4.75 -19.02
CA LYS A 45 8.31 -5.81 -20.01
C LYS A 45 9.52 -6.75 -19.97
N ALA A 46 10.74 -6.22 -19.90
CA ALA A 46 11.93 -7.05 -19.78
C ALA A 46 11.93 -7.92 -18.51
N LEU A 47 11.39 -7.44 -17.38
CA LEU A 47 11.28 -8.25 -16.15
C LEU A 47 10.26 -9.39 -16.30
N ILE A 48 9.16 -9.16 -17.02
CA ILE A 48 8.15 -10.18 -17.34
C ILE A 48 8.75 -11.22 -18.29
N ASP A 49 9.41 -10.78 -19.36
CA ASP A 49 10.02 -11.65 -20.37
C ASP A 49 11.09 -12.56 -19.73
N ASN A 50 11.84 -12.05 -18.74
CA ASN A 50 12.83 -12.83 -17.97
C ASN A 50 12.22 -13.61 -16.79
N LYS A 51 10.89 -13.65 -16.64
CA LYS A 51 10.16 -14.36 -15.57
C LYS A 51 10.56 -13.98 -14.13
N ILE A 52 11.11 -12.78 -13.94
CA ILE A 52 11.43 -12.26 -12.60
C ILE A 52 10.14 -11.88 -11.87
N ILE A 53 9.18 -11.34 -12.64
CA ILE A 53 7.83 -11.00 -12.18
C ILE A 53 6.76 -11.73 -12.99
N ARG A 54 5.59 -11.91 -12.38
CA ARG A 54 4.49 -12.67 -13.01
C ARG A 54 3.85 -11.88 -14.14
N ASP A 55 3.48 -10.63 -13.89
CA ASP A 55 2.80 -9.75 -14.85
C ASP A 55 2.88 -8.26 -14.40
N TRP A 56 2.23 -7.35 -15.13
CA TRP A 56 2.13 -5.91 -14.85
C TRP A 56 1.47 -5.55 -13.52
N ASP A 57 0.72 -6.47 -12.95
CA ASP A 57 0.03 -6.33 -11.67
C ASP A 57 0.76 -7.04 -10.52
N ASP A 58 1.96 -7.58 -10.75
CA ASP A 58 2.74 -8.26 -9.71
C ASP A 58 2.94 -7.34 -8.49
N PRO A 59 2.56 -7.74 -7.24
CA PRO A 59 2.60 -6.88 -6.05
C PRO A 59 3.97 -6.28 -5.70
N ARG A 60 5.06 -6.77 -6.32
CA ARG A 60 6.42 -6.21 -6.18
C ARG A 60 6.65 -4.95 -7.02
N LEU A 61 5.78 -4.67 -7.99
CA LEU A 61 5.83 -3.45 -8.79
C LEU A 61 5.10 -2.29 -8.12
N PHE A 62 5.48 -1.08 -8.52
CA PHE A 62 4.85 0.18 -8.10
C PHE A 62 3.93 0.76 -9.19
N THR A 63 3.41 -0.08 -10.08
CA THR A 63 2.31 0.30 -10.97
C THR A 63 1.03 0.43 -10.14
N LEU A 64 0.09 1.29 -10.55
CA LEU A 64 -1.18 1.44 -9.82
C LEU A 64 -1.96 0.12 -9.71
N THR A 65 -1.90 -0.70 -10.77
CA THR A 65 -2.51 -2.05 -10.78
C THR A 65 -1.83 -2.99 -9.80
N ALA A 66 -0.50 -2.97 -9.71
CA ALA A 66 0.25 -3.76 -8.74
C ALA A 66 -0.01 -3.33 -7.30
N LEU A 67 -0.05 -2.02 -7.03
CA LEU A 67 -0.39 -1.50 -5.70
C LEU A 67 -1.81 -1.91 -5.29
N ARG A 68 -2.76 -1.86 -6.22
CA ARG A 68 -4.11 -2.37 -5.99
C ARG A 68 -4.11 -3.86 -5.65
N ARG A 69 -3.38 -4.70 -6.41
CA ARG A 69 -3.26 -6.15 -6.13
C ARG A 69 -2.53 -6.44 -4.81
N ARG A 70 -1.56 -5.60 -4.43
CA ARG A 70 -0.85 -5.66 -3.15
C ARG A 70 -1.77 -5.40 -1.95
N GLY A 71 -2.97 -4.85 -2.18
CA GLY A 71 -3.95 -4.54 -1.14
C GLY A 71 -3.88 -3.09 -0.65
N VAL A 72 -3.28 -2.19 -1.43
CA VAL A 72 -3.18 -0.77 -1.06
C VAL A 72 -4.53 -0.07 -1.31
N PRO A 73 -5.16 0.54 -0.27
CA PRO A 73 -6.38 1.31 -0.46
C PRO A 73 -6.14 2.57 -1.28
N PRO A 74 -7.07 2.97 -2.17
CA PRO A 74 -6.94 4.19 -2.96
C PRO A 74 -6.87 5.45 -2.09
N GLU A 75 -7.57 5.47 -0.96
CA GLU A 75 -7.56 6.56 0.01
C GLU A 75 -6.17 6.78 0.60
N ALA A 76 -5.43 5.71 0.88
CA ALA A 76 -4.06 5.80 1.39
C ALA A 76 -3.13 6.47 0.37
N ILE A 77 -3.27 6.17 -0.91
CA ILE A 77 -2.49 6.81 -1.99
C ILE A 77 -2.85 8.30 -2.11
N ASN A 78 -4.15 8.63 -2.05
CA ASN A 78 -4.59 10.02 -2.12
C ASN A 78 -4.10 10.84 -0.93
N MET A 79 -4.20 10.29 0.29
CA MET A 79 -3.65 10.90 1.51
C MET A 79 -2.14 11.07 1.41
N PHE A 80 -1.43 10.09 0.85
CA PHE A 80 0.00 10.16 0.63
C PHE A 80 0.40 11.33 -0.29
N VAL A 81 -0.26 11.45 -1.44
CA VAL A 81 -0.02 12.56 -2.39
C VAL A 81 -0.40 13.91 -1.76
N ALA A 82 -1.49 13.97 -1.00
CA ALA A 82 -1.91 15.18 -0.29
C ALA A 82 -0.88 15.62 0.77
N ARG A 83 -0.30 14.67 1.52
CA ARG A 83 0.75 14.94 2.53
C ARG A 83 2.05 15.44 1.91
N LEU A 84 2.45 14.91 0.76
CA LEU A 84 3.67 15.35 0.07
C LEU A 84 3.55 16.79 -0.46
N GLY A 85 2.35 17.19 -0.86
CA GLY A 85 2.08 18.50 -1.45
C GLY A 85 2.56 18.64 -2.90
N LEU A 86 2.21 19.77 -3.51
CA LEU A 86 2.59 20.10 -4.88
C LEU A 86 3.83 21.01 -4.86
N SER A 87 4.85 20.64 -5.63
CA SER A 87 6.05 21.44 -5.85
C SER A 87 6.37 21.47 -7.34
N THR A 88 7.13 22.47 -7.78
CA THR A 88 7.67 22.53 -9.15
C THR A 88 8.95 21.71 -9.31
N ALA A 89 9.60 21.34 -8.20
CA ALA A 89 10.81 20.53 -8.19
C ALA A 89 10.47 19.03 -8.29
N GLN A 90 11.33 18.25 -8.97
CA GLN A 90 11.19 16.80 -8.96
C GLN A 90 11.51 16.25 -7.58
N THR A 91 10.63 15.40 -7.06
CA THR A 91 10.76 14.80 -5.74
C THR A 91 11.01 13.31 -5.92
N SER A 92 12.07 12.80 -5.29
CA SER A 92 12.33 11.37 -5.20
C SER A 92 12.19 10.93 -3.76
N ILE A 93 11.34 9.95 -3.50
CA ILE A 93 10.97 9.50 -2.16
C ILE A 93 11.38 8.06 -1.92
N ASP A 94 11.59 7.71 -0.65
CA ASP A 94 11.79 6.32 -0.25
C ASP A 94 10.44 5.58 -0.22
N PRO A 95 10.35 4.34 -0.76
CA PRO A 95 9.18 3.48 -0.63
C PRO A 95 8.61 3.37 0.79
N GLN A 96 9.46 3.42 1.82
CA GLN A 96 9.06 3.32 3.22
C GLN A 96 8.08 4.43 3.63
N MET A 97 8.17 5.62 3.02
CA MET A 97 7.22 6.71 3.28
C MET A 97 5.81 6.36 2.80
N LEU A 98 5.70 5.69 1.65
CA LEU A 98 4.42 5.20 1.14
C LEU A 98 3.90 4.08 2.04
N ASP A 99 4.75 3.12 2.39
CA ASP A 99 4.36 2.01 3.28
C ASP A 99 3.89 2.51 4.66
N ALA A 100 4.51 3.56 5.21
CA ALA A 100 4.06 4.20 6.44
C ALA A 100 2.65 4.82 6.30
N ALA A 101 2.40 5.57 5.22
CA ALA A 101 1.08 6.15 4.97
C ALA A 101 -0.02 5.07 4.78
N ILE A 102 0.34 3.95 4.15
CA ILE A 102 -0.55 2.79 4.00
C ILE A 102 -0.83 2.16 5.36
N ARG A 103 0.20 1.97 6.20
CA ARG A 103 0.06 1.41 7.54
C ARG A 103 -0.83 2.27 8.44
N ASP A 104 -0.65 3.59 8.43
CA ASP A 104 -1.50 4.52 9.18
C ASP A 104 -2.97 4.34 8.82
N TYR A 105 -3.26 4.24 7.52
CA TYR A 105 -4.63 4.09 7.03
C TYR A 105 -5.22 2.72 7.37
N LEU A 106 -4.47 1.63 7.11
CA LEU A 106 -4.92 0.27 7.39
C LEU A 106 -5.08 0.00 8.89
N ASN A 107 -4.27 0.63 9.74
CA ASN A 107 -4.44 0.51 11.19
C ASN A 107 -5.81 1.04 11.65
N LEU A 108 -6.42 1.99 10.95
CA LEU A 108 -7.74 2.50 11.32
C LEU A 108 -8.89 1.74 10.64
N THR A 109 -8.65 1.10 9.51
CA THR A 109 -9.71 0.58 8.63
C THR A 109 -9.76 -0.93 8.48
N ALA A 110 -8.63 -1.63 8.65
CA ALA A 110 -8.58 -3.08 8.48
C ALA A 110 -8.98 -3.82 9.78
N PRO A 111 -9.93 -4.78 9.73
CA PRO A 111 -10.27 -5.60 10.89
C PRO A 111 -9.12 -6.55 11.25
N ARG A 112 -8.96 -6.82 12.53
CA ARG A 112 -7.91 -7.73 13.04
C ARG A 112 -8.44 -9.16 13.00
N THR A 113 -7.58 -10.07 12.57
CA THR A 113 -7.86 -11.51 12.57
C THR A 113 -6.60 -12.26 12.96
N MET A 114 -6.76 -13.53 13.35
CA MET A 114 -5.66 -14.40 13.72
C MET A 114 -5.32 -15.32 12.55
N ALA A 115 -4.03 -15.42 12.24
CA ALA A 115 -3.49 -16.33 11.26
C ALA A 115 -2.10 -16.77 11.70
N VAL A 116 -1.72 -18.00 11.36
CA VAL A 116 -0.42 -18.59 11.68
C VAL A 116 0.21 -19.04 10.37
N LEU A 117 1.47 -18.64 10.14
CA LEU A 117 2.24 -18.94 8.93
C LEU A 117 3.06 -20.23 9.08
N ASP A 118 3.72 -20.44 10.22
CA ASP A 118 4.44 -21.68 10.54
C ASP A 118 3.79 -22.37 11.75
N PRO A 119 2.78 -23.24 11.51
CA PRO A 119 1.96 -23.78 12.57
C PRO A 119 2.71 -24.79 13.44
N LEU A 120 2.64 -24.56 14.75
CA LEU A 120 2.97 -25.54 15.79
C LEU A 120 1.67 -25.98 16.48
N LYS A 121 1.37 -27.27 16.39
CA LYS A 121 0.19 -27.86 17.05
C LYS A 121 0.43 -27.92 18.56
N VAL A 122 -0.49 -27.37 19.33
CA VAL A 122 -0.49 -27.40 20.79
C VAL A 122 -1.79 -28.06 21.26
N THR A 123 -1.65 -29.00 22.19
CA THR A 123 -2.79 -29.71 22.80
C THR A 123 -2.88 -29.32 24.26
N ILE A 124 -4.02 -28.76 24.65
CA ILE A 124 -4.32 -28.41 26.04
C ILE A 124 -4.82 -29.69 26.73
N GLU A 125 -4.13 -30.16 27.78
CA GLU A 125 -4.50 -31.44 28.41
C GLU A 125 -5.75 -31.34 29.28
N ASN A 126 -5.92 -30.22 29.98
CA ASN A 126 -7.00 -29.97 30.93
C ASN A 126 -8.12 -29.08 30.34
N PHE A 127 -8.36 -29.13 29.03
CA PHE A 127 -9.32 -28.24 28.35
C PHE A 127 -10.75 -28.35 28.91
N ASP A 128 -11.25 -29.57 29.09
CA ASP A 128 -12.62 -29.83 29.58
C ASP A 128 -12.80 -29.39 31.04
N GLU A 129 -11.74 -29.41 31.84
CA GLU A 129 -11.76 -28.97 33.25
C GLU A 129 -11.86 -27.45 33.38
N LEU A 130 -11.41 -26.70 32.37
CA LEU A 130 -11.45 -25.24 32.37
C LEU A 130 -12.86 -24.69 32.11
N GLY A 131 -13.79 -25.51 31.61
CA GLY A 131 -15.17 -25.10 31.33
C GLY A 131 -15.29 -23.96 30.31
N PHE A 132 -14.30 -23.78 29.42
CA PHE A 132 -14.35 -22.76 28.37
C PHE A 132 -15.41 -23.11 27.31
N GLY A 133 -16.13 -22.10 26.83
CA GLY A 133 -16.98 -22.26 25.65
C GLY A 133 -16.13 -22.43 24.39
N HIS A 134 -16.66 -23.14 23.39
CA HIS A 134 -16.00 -23.37 22.09
C HIS A 134 -15.94 -22.13 21.18
N SER A 135 -16.26 -20.94 21.71
CA SER A 135 -16.34 -19.70 20.94
C SER A 135 -15.97 -18.52 21.83
N ILE A 136 -15.04 -17.68 21.36
CA ILE A 136 -14.58 -16.47 22.05
C ILE A 136 -14.86 -15.26 21.18
N GLY A 137 -15.45 -14.22 21.75
CA GLY A 137 -15.64 -12.93 21.09
C GLY A 137 -14.33 -12.13 21.07
N VAL A 138 -13.91 -11.71 19.88
CA VAL A 138 -12.68 -10.94 19.65
C VAL A 138 -13.04 -9.61 18.99
N PRO A 139 -12.52 -8.47 19.47
CA PRO A 139 -12.76 -7.17 18.85
C PRO A 139 -12.03 -7.04 17.51
N ASP A 140 -12.72 -6.53 16.49
CA ASP A 140 -12.15 -6.26 15.16
C ASP A 140 -11.15 -5.09 15.18
N PHE A 141 -11.34 -4.13 16.09
CA PHE A 141 -10.52 -2.92 16.20
C PHE A 141 -10.08 -2.70 17.66
N PRO A 142 -8.90 -3.20 18.08
CA PRO A 142 -8.45 -3.12 19.46
C PRO A 142 -8.32 -1.69 20.01
N LEU A 143 -7.99 -0.72 19.15
CA LEU A 143 -7.85 0.70 19.51
C LEU A 143 -9.18 1.44 19.62
N ASN A 144 -10.28 0.84 19.13
CA ASN A 144 -11.61 1.40 19.22
C ASN A 144 -12.64 0.28 19.54
N PRO A 145 -12.68 -0.19 20.79
CA PRO A 145 -13.60 -1.25 21.21
C PRO A 145 -15.08 -0.89 20.97
N ASP A 146 -15.39 0.41 21.01
CA ASP A 146 -16.76 0.93 20.82
C ASP A 146 -17.20 1.00 19.35
N SER A 147 -16.31 0.63 18.40
CA SER A 147 -16.65 0.57 16.96
C SER A 147 -17.72 -0.48 16.63
N GLY A 148 -18.07 -1.35 17.58
CA GLY A 148 -19.10 -2.38 17.45
C GLY A 148 -18.70 -3.60 16.62
N GLY A 149 -17.49 -3.59 16.03
CA GLY A 149 -16.94 -4.72 15.28
C GLY A 149 -16.41 -5.80 16.23
N HIS A 150 -17.15 -6.91 16.34
CA HIS A 150 -16.71 -8.12 17.02
C HIS A 150 -16.97 -9.32 16.14
N HIS A 151 -16.00 -10.24 16.10
CA HIS A 151 -16.19 -11.55 15.49
C HIS A 151 -15.95 -12.64 16.53
N PHE A 152 -16.56 -13.80 16.30
CA PHE A 152 -16.38 -14.97 17.14
C PHE A 152 -15.34 -15.89 16.52
N VAL A 153 -14.44 -16.40 17.34
CA VAL A 153 -13.41 -17.36 16.93
C VAL A 153 -13.66 -18.68 17.66
N ALA A 154 -13.63 -19.77 16.90
CA ALA A 154 -13.77 -21.11 17.45
C ALA A 154 -12.53 -21.48 18.26
N VAL A 155 -12.74 -22.07 19.44
CA VAL A 155 -11.68 -22.56 20.32
C VAL A 155 -11.94 -24.00 20.68
N ASP A 156 -10.88 -24.79 20.65
CA ASP A 156 -10.92 -26.22 20.95
C ASP A 156 -9.64 -26.62 21.71
N ARG A 157 -9.60 -27.87 22.17
CA ARG A 157 -8.46 -28.50 22.84
C ARG A 157 -7.17 -28.42 22.02
N GLU A 158 -7.30 -28.49 20.70
CA GLU A 158 -6.19 -28.42 19.77
C GLU A 158 -6.13 -27.03 19.12
N ILE A 159 -5.02 -26.32 19.34
CA ILE A 159 -4.78 -24.99 18.78
C ILE A 159 -3.47 -24.98 17.99
N TYR A 160 -3.33 -23.95 17.15
CA TYR A 160 -2.11 -23.69 16.41
C TYR A 160 -1.52 -22.35 16.87
N ILE A 161 -0.23 -22.35 17.17
CA ILE A 161 0.54 -21.14 17.46
C ILE A 161 1.67 -21.00 16.44
N GLU A 162 2.27 -19.83 16.35
CA GLU A 162 3.50 -19.67 15.58
C GLU A 162 4.63 -20.46 16.25
N ARG A 163 5.40 -21.19 15.44
CA ARG A 163 6.57 -21.90 15.93
C ARG A 163 7.57 -20.97 16.65
N SER A 164 7.65 -19.71 16.24
CA SER A 164 8.54 -18.72 16.86
C SER A 164 8.17 -18.32 18.29
N ASP A 165 6.91 -18.56 18.70
CA ASP A 165 6.40 -18.22 20.02
C ASP A 165 6.82 -19.25 21.08
N TYR A 166 7.31 -20.42 20.66
CA TYR A 166 7.85 -21.45 21.54
C TYR A 166 9.38 -21.43 21.53
N ARG A 167 9.98 -21.46 22.73
CA ARG A 167 11.42 -21.67 22.95
C ARG A 167 11.59 -22.58 24.16
N GLU A 168 12.53 -23.51 24.07
CA GLU A 168 12.94 -24.41 25.17
C GLU A 168 13.77 -23.69 26.24
#